data_AF-A0A7G8VDG2-F1
#
_entry.id   AF-A0A7G8VDG2-F1
#
_cell.length_a   1.000
_cell.length_b   1.000
_cell.length_c   1.000
_cell.angle_alpha   90.00
_cell.angle_beta   90.00
_cell.angle_gamma   90.00
#
_symmetry.space_group_name_H-M   'P 1'
#
loop_
_entity.id
_entity.type
_entity.pdbx_description
1 polymer ?
#
loop_
_entity_poly.entity_id
_entity_poly.type
_entity_poly.pdbx_seq_one_letter_code
_entity_poly.pdbx_strand_id
1 'polypeptide(L)'
;MINFWSSLLRRLSRQGVLVFASSFIIHLSASAGYAGGPYVVWVNLDHSFDGERIDSVVADFVASNSINCDGQWKSGDSLLYMKKRPPLIDDDLVRKVFLKRDAIQRKYLSDALRKYSEIGFRHYDGLDGIVVYSNQGVAKMMSLTTKKKEIQSVVLASRGNRPMKKDVEDAFCALLPPITRAP
;
A
#
# COMPACT_ATOMS: atom_id res chain seq x y z
N MET A 1 -7.93 -9.98 -90.49
CA MET A 1 -8.17 -10.94 -89.40
C MET A 1 -7.91 -10.20 -88.08
N ILE A 2 -8.96 -9.78 -87.36
CA ILE A 2 -9.51 -10.42 -86.11
C ILE A 2 -8.73 -9.89 -84.88
N ASN A 3 -9.23 -9.22 -83.83
CA ASN A 3 -10.55 -8.96 -83.20
C ASN A 3 -10.45 -7.66 -82.37
N PHE A 4 -11.44 -6.77 -82.19
CA PHE A 4 -12.82 -6.88 -81.63
C PHE A 4 -12.91 -6.92 -80.09
N TRP A 5 -13.08 -5.72 -79.49
CA TRP A 5 -13.87 -5.33 -78.30
C TRP A 5 -13.67 -5.99 -76.91
N SER A 6 -13.33 -5.15 -75.92
CA SER A 6 -13.98 -5.09 -74.59
C SER A 6 -13.57 -3.76 -73.93
N SER A 7 -14.44 -2.75 -73.94
CA SER A 7 -15.54 -2.47 -73.01
C SER A 7 -15.11 -1.59 -71.83
N LEU A 8 -15.97 -0.60 -71.58
CA LEU A 8 -16.29 -0.09 -70.24
C LEU A 8 -15.32 0.88 -69.55
N LEU A 9 -15.00 2.00 -70.19
CA LEU A 9 -14.64 3.22 -69.45
C LEU A 9 -15.52 4.36 -69.91
N ARG A 10 -16.17 5.01 -68.94
CA ARG A 10 -17.05 6.19 -69.04
C ARG A 10 -18.52 5.88 -69.18
N ARG A 11 -19.16 5.70 -68.02
CA ARG A 11 -20.43 6.39 -67.76
C ARG A 11 -20.69 6.43 -66.26
N LEU A 12 -21.01 7.65 -65.80
CA LEU A 12 -21.86 7.92 -64.63
C LEU A 12 -21.15 7.68 -63.28
N SER A 13 -21.29 8.52 -62.26
CA SER A 13 -22.14 9.67 -62.07
C SER A 13 -21.59 10.56 -60.97
N ARG A 14 -21.71 11.87 -61.17
CA ARG A 14 -22.12 12.81 -60.12
C ARG A 14 -23.10 12.15 -59.15
N GLN A 15 -22.67 11.86 -57.91
CA GLN A 15 -23.52 11.98 -56.73
C GLN A 15 -22.63 12.37 -55.55
N GLY A 16 -22.72 13.64 -55.16
CA GLY A 16 -22.34 14.04 -53.83
C GLY A 16 -23.38 13.52 -52.86
N VAL A 17 -22.94 12.82 -51.82
CA VAL A 17 -23.58 12.84 -50.51
C VAL A 17 -22.43 12.76 -49.50
N LEU A 18 -22.24 13.87 -48.79
CA LEU A 18 -21.50 13.91 -47.53
C LEU A 18 -22.20 12.97 -46.55
N VAL A 19 -21.54 11.91 -46.12
CA VAL A 19 -21.92 11.18 -44.91
C VAL A 19 -20.79 11.36 -43.93
N PHE A 20 -20.95 12.34 -43.02
CA PHE A 20 -20.20 12.39 -41.78
C PHE A 20 -20.49 11.10 -41.01
N ALA A 21 -19.58 10.13 -41.09
CA ALA A 21 -19.56 9.02 -40.16
C ALA A 21 -19.22 9.59 -38.78
N SER A 22 -20.27 9.90 -38.02
CA SER A 22 -20.25 10.24 -36.61
C SER A 22 -19.35 9.24 -35.89
N SER A 23 -18.16 9.68 -35.53
CA SER A 23 -17.30 8.97 -34.59
C SER A 23 -17.99 9.06 -33.23
N PHE A 24 -18.81 8.06 -32.90
CA PHE A 24 -19.25 7.82 -31.53
C PHE A 24 -18.00 7.55 -30.69
N ILE A 25 -17.41 8.61 -30.17
CA ILE A 25 -16.44 8.54 -29.08
C ILE A 25 -17.26 8.08 -27.88
N ILE A 26 -17.30 6.76 -27.67
CA ILE A 26 -17.77 6.17 -26.43
C ILE A 26 -16.75 6.63 -25.39
N HIS A 27 -17.07 7.73 -24.71
CA HIS A 27 -16.41 8.10 -23.46
C HIS A 27 -16.76 7.03 -22.44
N LEU A 28 -16.00 5.93 -22.44
CA LEU A 28 -15.89 5.01 -21.33
C LEU A 28 -15.37 5.86 -20.16
N SER A 29 -16.29 6.35 -19.33
CA SER A 29 -15.97 6.94 -18.05
C SER A 29 -15.28 5.86 -17.23
N ALA A 30 -13.94 5.87 -17.24
CA ALA A 30 -13.14 5.11 -16.31
C ALA A 30 -13.41 5.70 -14.92
N SER A 31 -14.32 5.06 -14.17
CA SER A 31 -14.43 5.32 -12.75
C SER A 31 -13.18 4.72 -12.11
N ALA A 32 -12.19 5.55 -11.81
CA ALA A 32 -11.12 5.17 -10.91
C ALA A 32 -11.76 4.85 -9.56
N GLY A 33 -11.81 3.57 -9.19
CA GLY A 33 -12.20 3.16 -7.85
C GLY A 33 -11.30 3.86 -6.82
N TYR A 34 -11.86 4.25 -5.69
CA TYR A 34 -11.06 4.72 -4.57
C TYR A 34 -10.49 3.49 -3.85
N ALA A 35 -9.18 3.30 -3.93
CA ALA A 35 -8.51 2.35 -3.06
C ALA A 35 -8.54 2.88 -1.63
N GLY A 36 -9.49 2.40 -0.81
CA GLY A 36 -9.44 2.64 0.64
C GLY A 36 -8.14 2.07 1.24
N GLY A 37 -7.64 2.66 2.34
CA GLY A 37 -6.38 2.29 2.98
C GLY A 37 -5.35 3.43 2.96
N PRO A 38 -4.10 3.19 3.41
CA PRO A 38 -3.39 1.91 3.43
C PRO A 38 -3.71 1.00 4.62
N TYR A 39 -3.52 -0.31 4.43
CA TYR A 39 -3.68 -1.36 5.43
C TYR A 39 -2.34 -1.89 5.91
N VAL A 40 -2.07 -1.68 7.18
CA VAL A 40 -0.73 -1.84 7.74
C VAL A 40 -0.78 -2.75 8.96
N VAL A 41 0.25 -3.57 9.14
CA VAL A 41 0.46 -4.32 10.39
C VAL A 41 1.32 -3.48 11.31
N TRP A 42 0.88 -3.28 12.55
CA TRP A 42 1.72 -2.75 13.61
C TRP A 42 2.31 -3.88 14.44
N VAL A 43 3.61 -3.83 14.71
CA VAL A 43 4.30 -4.79 15.58
C VAL A 43 5.22 -4.06 16.54
N ASN A 44 5.06 -4.35 17.82
CA ASN A 44 5.97 -3.92 18.85
C ASN A 44 6.77 -5.12 19.36
N LEU A 45 8.10 -5.07 19.19
CA LEU A 45 9.02 -6.12 19.64
C LEU A 45 9.55 -5.90 21.07
N ASP A 46 9.19 -4.79 21.70
CA ASP A 46 9.51 -4.44 23.07
C ASP A 46 8.31 -4.75 23.97
N HIS A 47 8.42 -5.83 24.75
CA HIS A 47 7.37 -6.28 25.67
C HIS A 47 7.53 -5.70 27.08
N SER A 48 8.34 -4.64 27.24
CA SER A 48 8.48 -3.92 28.50
C SER A 48 7.35 -2.90 28.70
N PHE A 49 7.28 -2.31 29.90
CA PHE A 49 6.38 -1.19 30.20
C PHE A 49 6.56 0.00 29.25
N ASP A 50 7.80 0.26 28.82
CA ASP A 50 8.05 1.31 27.82
C ASP A 50 7.48 0.94 26.46
N GLY A 51 7.57 -0.34 26.08
CA GLY A 51 6.92 -0.89 24.90
C GLY A 51 5.41 -0.71 24.91
N GLU A 52 4.72 -1.08 25.99
CA GLU A 52 3.26 -0.87 26.12
C GLU A 52 2.87 0.61 25.98
N ARG A 53 3.71 1.53 26.48
CA ARG A 53 3.48 2.96 26.27
C ARG A 53 3.57 3.33 24.79
N ILE A 54 4.53 2.76 24.04
CA ILE A 54 4.63 3.01 22.59
C ILE A 54 3.37 2.51 21.87
N ASP A 55 2.87 1.33 22.24
CA ASP A 55 1.60 0.82 21.70
C ASP A 55 0.43 1.75 21.99
N SER A 56 0.36 2.28 23.22
CA SER A 56 -0.68 3.23 23.61
C SER A 56 -0.60 4.52 22.80
N VAL A 57 0.60 5.07 22.60
CA VAL A 57 0.79 6.29 21.78
C VAL A 57 0.34 6.06 20.34
N VAL A 58 0.74 4.94 19.72
CA VAL A 58 0.34 4.63 18.35
C VAL A 58 -1.17 4.38 18.27
N ALA A 59 -1.76 3.66 19.23
CA ALA A 59 -3.19 3.38 19.27
C ALA A 59 -4.02 4.67 19.38
N ASP A 60 -3.63 5.56 20.29
CA ASP A 60 -4.27 6.87 20.47
C ASP A 60 -4.11 7.73 19.21
N PHE A 61 -2.92 7.72 18.61
CA PHE A 61 -2.64 8.48 17.40
C PHE A 61 -3.53 8.04 16.23
N VAL A 62 -3.64 6.72 15.99
CA VAL A 62 -4.48 6.19 14.90
C VAL A 62 -5.98 6.22 15.18
N ALA A 63 -6.39 6.35 16.45
CA ALA A 63 -7.79 6.55 16.83
C ALA A 63 -8.19 8.04 16.78
N SER A 64 -7.22 8.96 16.67
CA SER A 64 -7.49 10.39 16.65
C SER A 64 -8.18 10.83 15.34
N ASN A 65 -9.09 11.79 15.43
CA ASN A 65 -9.87 12.30 14.30
C ASN A 65 -9.04 13.13 13.28
N SER A 66 -7.73 13.31 13.52
CA SER A 66 -6.88 14.26 12.79
C SER A 66 -5.53 13.65 12.39
N ILE A 67 -5.52 12.41 11.88
CA ILE A 67 -4.30 11.82 11.32
C ILE A 67 -3.95 12.55 10.02
N ASN A 68 -3.15 13.60 10.14
CA ASN A 68 -2.54 14.29 9.00
C ASN A 68 -1.10 13.81 8.83
N CYS A 69 -0.91 12.53 8.50
CA CYS A 69 0.36 12.09 7.90
C CYS A 69 0.33 12.53 6.43
N ASP A 70 0.79 13.76 6.16
CA ASP A 70 0.90 14.40 4.84
C ASP A 70 -0.35 14.29 3.93
N GLY A 71 -1.54 14.28 4.53
CA GLY A 71 -2.83 14.31 3.82
C GLY A 71 -3.23 13.03 3.09
N GLN A 72 -2.52 11.92 3.28
CA GLN A 72 -2.84 10.64 2.62
C GLN A 72 -3.83 9.76 3.40
N TRP A 73 -4.26 10.16 4.60
CA TRP A 73 -5.12 9.37 5.48
C TRP A 73 -6.38 10.15 5.85
N LYS A 74 -7.54 9.49 5.83
CA LYS A 74 -8.79 9.99 6.40
C LYS A 74 -9.13 9.18 7.65
N SER A 75 -9.86 9.79 8.58
CA SER A 75 -10.41 9.08 9.74
C SER A 75 -11.23 7.86 9.28
N GLY A 76 -10.88 6.67 9.78
CA GLY A 76 -11.55 5.40 9.44
C GLY A 76 -11.02 4.66 8.21
N ASP A 77 -10.14 5.25 7.39
CA ASP A 77 -9.63 4.62 6.16
C ASP A 77 -8.57 3.54 6.42
N SER A 78 -8.01 3.50 7.62
CA SER A 78 -6.90 2.61 7.95
C SER A 78 -7.20 1.78 9.16
N LEU A 79 -7.70 0.58 8.91
CA LEU A 79 -7.62 -0.50 9.88
C LEU A 79 -6.14 -0.92 9.97
N LEU A 80 -5.40 -0.27 10.87
CA LEU A 80 -4.15 -0.81 11.37
C LEU A 80 -4.50 -2.14 12.05
N TYR A 81 -3.81 -3.22 11.71
CA TYR A 81 -3.97 -4.51 12.37
C TYR A 81 -3.34 -4.52 13.78
N MET A 82 -3.62 -3.48 14.57
CA MET A 82 -3.45 -3.46 16.03
C MET A 82 -4.50 -4.31 16.72
N LYS A 83 -5.73 -4.39 16.16
CA LYS A 83 -6.80 -5.20 16.76
C LYS A 83 -6.41 -6.68 16.84
N LYS A 84 -5.79 -7.20 15.79
CA LYS A 84 -5.33 -8.59 15.72
C LYS A 84 -4.26 -8.73 14.65
N ARG A 85 -3.08 -9.17 15.08
CA ARG A 85 -1.96 -9.45 14.19
C ARG A 85 -2.22 -10.71 13.35
N PRO A 86 -1.91 -10.69 12.04
CA PRO A 86 -1.93 -11.90 11.22
C PRO A 86 -1.12 -13.05 11.85
N PRO A 87 -1.67 -14.26 12.06
CA PRO A 87 -0.98 -15.35 12.76
C PRO A 87 0.34 -15.78 12.12
N LEU A 88 0.47 -15.64 10.79
CA LEU A 88 1.69 -15.98 10.05
C LEU A 88 2.80 -14.94 10.19
N ILE A 89 2.51 -13.80 10.82
CA ILE A 89 3.49 -12.74 11.06
C ILE A 89 3.77 -12.77 12.56
N ASP A 90 4.65 -13.64 13.05
CA ASP A 90 5.02 -13.73 14.46
C ASP A 90 6.29 -12.92 14.81
N ASP A 91 6.60 -12.81 16.11
CA ASP A 91 7.76 -12.06 16.60
C ASP A 91 9.09 -12.58 16.06
N ASP A 92 9.24 -13.90 15.91
CA ASP A 92 10.48 -14.50 15.44
C ASP A 92 10.73 -14.14 13.96
N LEU A 93 9.70 -14.27 13.12
CA LEU A 93 9.73 -13.82 11.74
C LEU A 93 10.12 -12.34 11.65
N VAL A 94 9.43 -11.48 12.41
CA VAL A 94 9.69 -10.04 12.38
C VAL A 94 11.11 -9.72 12.85
N ARG A 95 11.62 -10.36 13.92
CA ARG A 95 13.02 -10.19 14.36
C ARG A 95 14.01 -10.63 13.28
N LYS A 96 13.80 -11.78 12.64
CA LYS A 96 14.66 -12.27 11.56
C LYS A 96 14.71 -11.31 10.38
N VAL A 97 13.57 -10.73 9.99
CA VAL A 97 13.51 -9.77 8.88
C VAL A 97 14.14 -8.43 9.24
N PHE A 98 13.73 -7.82 10.34
CA PHE A 98 14.04 -6.41 10.62
C PHE A 98 15.37 -6.23 11.35
N LEU A 99 15.73 -7.16 12.23
CA LEU A 99 16.93 -7.06 13.05
C LEU A 99 18.08 -7.88 12.48
N LYS A 100 17.81 -9.10 12.01
CA LYS A 100 18.83 -9.99 11.43
C LYS A 100 19.00 -9.82 9.91
N ARG A 101 18.11 -9.07 9.25
CA ARG A 101 18.12 -8.82 7.79
C ARG A 101 18.11 -10.09 6.94
N ASP A 102 17.43 -11.13 7.41
CA ASP A 102 17.30 -12.42 6.72
C ASP A 102 16.45 -12.28 5.44
N ALA A 103 17.07 -12.56 4.29
CA ALA A 103 16.43 -12.41 2.99
C ALA A 103 15.34 -13.46 2.69
N ILE A 104 15.48 -14.68 3.21
CA ILE A 104 14.51 -15.77 3.01
C ILE A 104 13.24 -15.45 3.81
N GLN A 105 13.43 -15.06 5.06
CA GLN A 105 12.33 -14.65 5.94
C GLN A 105 11.65 -13.39 5.43
N ARG A 106 12.39 -12.47 4.82
CA ARG A 106 11.80 -11.28 4.19
C ARG A 106 10.89 -11.65 3.02
N LYS A 107 11.27 -12.63 2.21
CA LYS A 107 10.41 -13.16 1.13
C LYS A 107 9.14 -13.76 1.72
N TYR A 108 9.27 -14.58 2.77
CA TYR A 108 8.13 -15.17 3.47
C TYR A 108 7.18 -14.11 4.03
N LEU A 109 7.71 -13.08 4.71
CA LEU A 109 6.91 -11.96 5.21
C LEU A 109 6.20 -11.21 4.08
N SER A 110 6.89 -10.91 2.98
CA SER A 110 6.27 -10.22 1.84
C SER A 110 5.15 -11.05 1.19
N ASP A 111 5.27 -12.38 1.19
CA ASP A 111 4.22 -13.27 0.71
C ASP A 111 3.04 -13.34 1.69
N ALA A 112 3.31 -13.35 3.00
CA ALA A 112 2.28 -13.32 4.04
C ALA A 112 1.45 -12.03 3.99
N LEU A 113 2.10 -10.87 3.82
CA LEU A 113 1.43 -9.58 3.65
C LEU A 113 0.54 -9.56 2.40
N ARG A 114 1.07 -10.04 1.25
CA ARG A 114 0.35 -10.05 -0.04
C ARG A 114 -0.86 -10.99 -0.04
N LYS A 115 -0.76 -12.14 0.64
CA LYS A 115 -1.79 -13.19 0.63
C LYS A 115 -2.77 -13.07 1.81
N TYR A 116 -2.57 -12.10 2.70
CA TYR A 116 -3.42 -11.96 3.87
C TYR A 116 -4.87 -11.72 3.46
N SER A 117 -5.77 -12.53 3.99
CA SER A 117 -7.21 -12.38 3.87
C SER A 117 -7.87 -12.87 5.16
N GLU A 118 -8.86 -12.12 5.65
CA GLU A 118 -9.66 -12.51 6.82
C GLU A 118 -11.12 -12.19 6.53
N ILE A 119 -12.03 -13.04 7.03
CA ILE A 119 -13.47 -12.86 6.88
C ILE A 119 -13.86 -11.53 7.55
N GLY A 120 -14.32 -10.56 6.76
CA GLY A 120 -14.65 -9.20 7.22
C GLY A 120 -13.69 -8.11 6.71
N PHE A 121 -12.52 -8.50 6.18
CA PHE A 121 -11.64 -7.60 5.44
C PHE A 121 -11.96 -7.70 3.94
N ARG A 122 -12.72 -6.73 3.43
CA ARG A 122 -13.25 -6.73 2.04
C ARG A 122 -12.19 -6.43 0.97
N HIS A 123 -10.92 -6.27 1.34
CA HIS A 123 -9.84 -5.96 0.41
C HIS A 123 -9.08 -7.24 0.09
N TYR A 124 -9.35 -7.79 -1.08
CA TYR A 124 -8.79 -9.05 -1.58
C TYR A 124 -7.30 -8.97 -1.95
N ASP A 125 -6.69 -7.77 -1.85
CA ASP A 125 -5.34 -7.52 -2.34
C ASP A 125 -4.26 -7.50 -1.23
N GLY A 126 -4.61 -8.00 -0.03
CA GLY A 126 -3.69 -8.13 1.08
C GLY A 126 -3.38 -6.83 1.80
N LEU A 127 -2.18 -6.76 2.39
CA LEU A 127 -1.71 -5.67 3.24
C LEU A 127 -0.68 -4.83 2.49
N ASP A 128 -0.69 -3.52 2.72
CA ASP A 128 0.21 -2.55 2.10
C ASP A 128 1.62 -2.55 2.73
N GLY A 129 1.72 -3.00 3.98
CA GLY A 129 3.00 -3.24 4.62
C GLY A 129 2.92 -3.48 6.11
N ILE A 130 4.05 -3.29 6.77
CA ILE A 130 4.24 -3.50 8.20
C ILE A 130 5.15 -2.40 8.77
N VAL A 131 4.79 -1.90 9.95
CA VAL A 131 5.60 -1.00 10.77
C VAL A 131 5.96 -1.72 12.05
N VAL A 132 7.23 -1.63 12.44
CA VAL A 132 7.81 -2.36 13.56
C VAL A 132 8.55 -1.41 14.49
N TYR A 133 8.23 -1.42 15.77
CA TYR A 133 9.05 -0.80 16.81
C TYR A 133 9.96 -1.83 17.49
N SER A 134 11.19 -1.42 17.80
CA SER A 134 12.12 -2.20 18.60
C SER A 134 13.00 -1.30 19.46
N ASN A 135 13.24 -1.73 20.69
CA ASN A 135 14.21 -1.14 21.60
C ASN A 135 15.47 -2.02 21.80
N GLN A 136 15.69 -3.02 20.94
CA GLN A 136 16.89 -3.86 21.01
C GLN A 136 18.12 -3.08 20.54
N GLY A 137 18.86 -2.53 21.50
CA GLY A 137 20.05 -1.72 21.28
C GLY A 137 19.76 -0.24 21.13
N VAL A 138 19.05 0.15 20.06
CA VAL A 138 18.64 1.54 19.81
C VAL A 138 17.14 1.55 19.53
N ALA A 139 16.41 2.39 20.26
CA ALA A 139 14.97 2.62 20.04
C ALA A 139 14.74 3.16 18.63
N LYS A 140 14.04 2.38 17.81
CA LYS A 140 13.77 2.72 16.42
C LYS A 140 12.46 2.12 15.93
N MET A 141 11.86 2.80 14.97
CA MET A 141 10.83 2.24 14.12
C MET A 141 11.42 1.84 12.77
N MET A 142 10.81 0.84 12.16
CA MET A 142 11.17 0.33 10.85
C MET A 142 9.91 0.02 10.05
N SER A 143 10.02 0.05 8.74
CA SER A 143 8.90 -0.27 7.86
C SER A 143 9.34 -1.06 6.64
N LEU A 144 8.46 -1.95 6.19
CA LEU A 144 8.57 -2.64 4.92
C LEU A 144 7.25 -2.48 4.17
N THR A 145 7.31 -1.83 3.02
CA THR A 145 6.20 -1.77 2.07
C THR A 145 6.12 -3.07 1.28
N THR A 146 4.91 -3.60 1.10
CA THR A 146 4.66 -4.78 0.28
C THR A 146 5.23 -4.59 -1.14
N LYS A 147 5.85 -5.64 -1.70
CA LYS A 147 6.61 -5.64 -2.97
C LYS A 147 7.91 -4.82 -2.99
N LYS A 148 8.21 -4.00 -1.98
CA LYS A 148 9.53 -3.34 -1.87
C LYS A 148 10.54 -4.24 -1.15
N LYS A 149 11.81 -4.06 -1.47
CA LYS A 149 12.93 -4.82 -0.87
C LYS A 149 13.57 -4.10 0.32
N GLU A 150 13.45 -2.79 0.34
CA GLU A 150 14.12 -1.92 1.30
C GLU A 150 13.32 -1.81 2.60
N ILE A 151 14.04 -1.92 3.72
CA ILE A 151 13.50 -1.64 5.04
C ILE A 151 13.92 -0.22 5.39
N GLN A 152 12.93 0.65 5.54
CA GLN A 152 13.12 2.01 6.02
C GLN A 152 13.21 1.99 7.55
N SER A 153 13.92 2.95 8.15
CA SER A 153 14.06 3.04 9.60
C SER A 153 14.25 4.46 10.07
N VAL A 154 13.64 4.79 11.21
CA VAL A 154 13.79 6.05 11.94
C VAL A 154 14.22 5.73 13.36
N VAL A 155 15.30 6.36 13.83
CA VAL A 155 15.73 6.27 15.23
C VAL A 155 14.89 7.25 16.05
N LEU A 156 14.29 6.75 17.12
CA LEU A 156 13.39 7.52 17.98
C LEU A 156 14.10 8.21 19.14
N ALA A 157 15.15 7.58 19.65
CA ALA A 157 15.95 8.13 20.73
C ALA A 157 17.38 7.58 20.68
N SER A 158 18.33 8.42 21.09
CA SER A 158 19.69 7.98 21.37
C SER A 158 19.70 7.04 22.59
N ARG A 159 20.67 6.11 22.65
CA ARG A 159 20.76 5.08 23.70
C ARG A 159 20.58 5.68 25.10
N GLY A 160 19.62 5.15 25.86
CA GLY A 160 19.36 5.55 27.25
C GLY A 160 18.28 6.62 27.43
N ASN A 161 17.84 7.29 26.35
CA ASN A 161 16.73 8.23 26.41
C ASN A 161 15.42 7.57 25.99
N ARG A 162 14.33 7.96 26.67
CA ARG A 162 12.98 7.52 26.33
C ARG A 162 12.43 8.36 25.16
N PRO A 163 11.88 7.75 24.10
CA PRO A 163 11.24 8.51 23.01
C PRO A 163 10.15 9.46 23.51
N MET A 164 10.06 10.68 22.99
CA MET A 164 8.91 11.54 23.29
C MET A 164 7.69 11.10 22.47
N LYS A 165 6.49 11.46 22.92
CA LYS A 165 5.23 11.16 22.20
C LYS A 165 5.31 11.64 20.74
N LYS A 166 5.75 12.88 20.54
CA LYS A 166 5.86 13.49 19.21
C LYS A 166 6.83 12.73 18.29
N ASP A 167 7.98 12.27 18.81
CA ASP A 167 8.95 11.51 18.01
C ASP A 167 8.34 10.20 17.50
N VAL A 168 7.53 9.53 18.34
CA VAL A 168 6.83 8.29 18.00
C VAL A 168 5.81 8.53 16.89
N GLU A 169 5.00 9.59 17.01
CA GLU A 169 3.99 9.96 16.01
C GLU A 169 4.64 10.37 14.67
N ASP A 170 5.66 11.23 14.71
CA ASP A 170 6.36 11.72 13.51
C ASP A 170 7.07 10.56 12.79
N ALA A 171 7.75 9.67 13.54
CA ALA A 171 8.39 8.49 12.97
C ALA A 171 7.38 7.49 12.40
N PHE A 172 6.25 7.31 13.07
CA PHE A 172 5.17 6.47 12.58
C PHE A 172 4.67 7.00 11.23
N CYS A 173 4.31 8.29 11.13
CA CYS A 173 3.90 8.92 9.88
C CYS A 173 4.94 8.76 8.76
N ALA A 174 6.22 9.03 9.05
CA ALA A 174 7.29 8.94 8.06
C ALA A 174 7.50 7.50 7.52
N LEU A 175 7.12 6.49 8.29
CA LEU A 175 7.32 5.07 7.96
C LEU A 175 6.05 4.37 7.49
N LEU A 176 4.92 5.07 7.38
CA LEU A 176 3.69 4.50 6.88
C LEU A 176 3.88 3.99 5.44
N PRO A 177 3.63 2.70 5.18
CA PRO A 177 3.62 2.18 3.82
C PRO A 177 2.57 2.91 2.96
N PRO A 178 2.91 3.31 1.72
CA PRO A 178 1.91 3.82 0.78
C PRO A 178 0.97 2.69 0.33
N ILE A 179 -0.18 3.06 -0.25
CA ILE A 179 -1.10 2.09 -0.86
C ILE A 179 -0.41 1.42 -2.07
N THR A 180 -0.41 0.08 -2.10
CA THR A 180 0.23 -0.73 -3.15
C THR A 180 -0.73 -1.63 -3.94
N ARG A 181 -2.02 -1.54 -3.60
CA ARG A 181 -3.14 -2.28 -4.19
C ARG A 181 -3.71 -1.51 -5.38
N ALA A 182 -4.35 -2.22 -6.30
CA ALA A 182 -5.00 -1.59 -7.44
C ALA A 182 -6.27 -0.83 -6.98
N PRO A 183 -6.62 0.29 -7.62
CA PRO A 183 -7.89 1.00 -7.41
C PRO A 183 -9.12 0.18 -7.82
#